data_AF-A0A452IQE8-F1
#
_entry.id   AF-A0A452IQE8-F1
#
_cell.length_a   1.000
_cell.length_b   1.000
_cell.length_c   1.000
_cell.angle_alpha   90.00
_cell.angle_beta   90.00
_cell.angle_gamma   90.00
#
_symmetry.space_group_name_H-M   'P 1'
#
loop_
_entity.id
_entity.type
_entity.pdbx_description
1 polymer ?
#
loop_
_entity_poly.entity_id
_entity_poly.type
_entity_poly.pdbx_seq_one_letter_code
_entity_poly.pdbx_strand_id
1 'polypeptide(L)'
;SWTDSDAEQDAAIKLAQERAEIVAKYDKGREGAQIEPWEDADYLLYKVTDRFGFLHAEELPFHDAAIERQKHLEIERTTKWLKMLKSWEKYKNSEKVSYAFFWSVSSIEFSSIKLSI
;
A
#
# COMPACT_ATOMS: atom_id res chain seq x y z
N SER A 1 -38.07 55.09 13.42
CA SER A 1 -37.69 53.96 12.54
C SER A 1 -36.36 54.22 11.82
N TRP A 2 -35.39 54.88 12.45
CA TRP A 2 -34.12 55.24 11.79
C TRP A 2 -32.96 54.34 12.24
N THR A 3 -32.99 53.88 13.48
CA THR A 3 -31.98 53.00 14.10
C THR A 3 -31.99 51.56 13.60
N ASP A 4 -33.12 51.09 13.07
CA ASP A 4 -33.29 49.71 12.58
C ASP A 4 -32.62 49.53 11.20
N SER A 5 -32.73 50.55 10.34
CA SER A 5 -32.13 50.57 9.01
C SER A 5 -30.60 50.62 9.07
N ASP A 6 -30.02 51.34 10.02
CA ASP A 6 -28.55 51.41 10.18
C ASP A 6 -27.98 50.08 10.68
N ALA A 7 -28.66 49.41 11.62
CA ALA A 7 -28.26 48.09 12.10
C ALA A 7 -28.32 47.02 11.00
N GLU A 8 -29.31 47.11 10.10
CA GLU A 8 -29.47 46.20 8.97
C GLU A 8 -28.41 46.42 7.89
N GLN A 9 -27.99 47.67 7.65
CA GLN A 9 -26.86 48.00 6.78
C GLN A 9 -25.53 47.48 7.35
N ASP A 10 -25.29 47.64 8.65
CA ASP A 10 -24.09 47.13 9.33
C ASP A 10 -24.01 45.60 9.27
N ALA A 11 -25.15 44.91 9.42
CA ALA A 11 -25.23 43.46 9.26
C ALA A 11 -24.93 43.02 7.82
N ALA A 12 -25.43 43.75 6.83
CA ALA A 12 -25.18 43.47 5.42
C ALA A 12 -23.70 43.65 5.04
N ILE A 13 -23.02 44.66 5.61
CA ILE A 13 -21.58 44.89 5.40
C ILE A 13 -20.75 43.75 5.98
N LYS A 14 -21.06 43.30 7.21
CA LYS A 14 -20.38 42.15 7.82
C LYS A 14 -20.56 40.88 6.99
N LEU A 15 -21.79 40.62 6.54
CA LEU A 15 -22.08 39.46 5.71
C LEU A 15 -21.33 39.50 4.37
N ALA A 16 -21.26 40.67 3.73
CA ALA A 16 -20.53 40.85 2.48
C ALA A 16 -19.02 40.61 2.67
N GLN A 17 -18.46 41.07 3.80
CA GLN A 17 -17.07 40.85 4.14
C GLN A 17 -16.77 39.38 4.43
N GLU A 18 -17.60 38.70 5.23
CA GLU A 18 -17.48 37.25 5.47
C GLU A 18 -17.54 36.47 4.16
N ARG A 19 -18.46 36.85 3.25
CA ARG A 19 -18.60 36.22 1.95
C ARG A 19 -17.37 36.43 1.07
N ALA A 20 -16.78 37.62 1.08
CA ALA A 20 -15.54 37.91 0.38
C ALA A 20 -14.36 37.11 0.95
N GLU A 21 -14.28 36.95 2.27
CA GLU A 21 -13.26 36.14 2.93
C GLU A 21 -13.38 34.65 2.58
N ILE A 22 -14.61 34.13 2.49
CA ILE A 22 -14.86 32.75 2.06
C ILE A 22 -14.44 32.56 0.60
N VAL A 23 -14.85 33.45 -0.30
CA VAL A 23 -14.47 33.36 -1.72
C VAL A 23 -12.96 33.43 -1.89
N ALA A 24 -12.28 34.34 -1.17
CA ALA A 24 -10.83 34.46 -1.21
C ALA A 24 -10.09 33.18 -0.73
N LYS A 25 -10.69 32.42 0.20
CA LYS A 25 -10.16 31.11 0.62
C LYS A 25 -10.30 30.07 -0.49
N TYR A 26 -11.41 30.05 -1.22
CA TYR A 26 -11.61 29.13 -2.34
C TYR A 26 -10.72 29.47 -3.55
N ASP A 27 -10.54 30.77 -3.85
CA ASP A 27 -9.68 31.23 -4.97
C ASP A 27 -8.20 30.85 -4.78
N LYS A 28 -7.72 30.75 -3.53
CA LYS A 28 -6.35 30.29 -3.23
C LYS A 28 -6.14 28.79 -3.50
N GLY A 29 -7.20 28.00 -3.59
CA GLY A 29 -7.11 26.56 -3.80
C GLY A 29 -6.31 25.84 -2.70
N ARG A 30 -5.64 24.75 -3.07
CA ARG A 30 -4.86 23.89 -2.14
C ARG A 30 -3.58 24.57 -1.63
N GLU A 31 -3.04 25.51 -2.41
CA GLU A 31 -1.80 26.22 -2.09
C GLU A 31 -2.06 27.30 -1.03
N GLY A 32 -1.96 26.91 0.25
CA GLY A 32 -2.06 27.83 1.39
C GLY A 32 -3.15 27.52 2.40
N ALA A 33 -3.90 26.42 2.22
CA ALA A 33 -4.74 25.86 3.28
C ALA A 33 -3.88 25.00 4.22
N GLN A 34 -4.11 25.10 5.53
CA GLN A 34 -3.65 24.06 6.45
C GLN A 34 -4.61 22.88 6.29
N ILE A 35 -4.12 21.84 5.61
CA ILE A 35 -4.84 20.60 5.39
C ILE A 35 -4.29 19.63 6.42
N GLU A 36 -5.16 19.11 7.27
CA GLU A 36 -4.74 18.09 8.21
C GLU A 36 -4.35 16.83 7.44
N PRO A 37 -3.36 16.04 7.89
CA PRO A 37 -2.86 14.90 7.12
C PRO A 37 -3.97 13.93 6.67
N TRP A 38 -5.02 13.72 7.48
CA TRP A 38 -6.15 12.86 7.14
C TRP A 38 -7.14 13.45 6.12
N GLU A 39 -7.06 14.76 5.84
CA GLU A 39 -7.86 15.46 4.83
C GLU A 39 -7.17 15.46 3.46
N ASP A 40 -5.92 15.00 3.40
CA ASP A 40 -5.18 14.88 2.16
C ASP A 40 -5.63 13.66 1.35
N ALA A 41 -5.95 13.86 0.08
CA ALA A 41 -6.29 12.78 -0.84
C ALA A 41 -5.11 11.82 -1.06
N ASP A 42 -3.89 12.31 -0.87
CA ASP A 42 -2.65 11.52 -0.93
C ASP A 42 -2.36 10.79 0.40
N TYR A 43 -3.24 10.92 1.41
CA TYR A 43 -3.06 10.26 2.70
C TYR A 43 -3.30 8.75 2.59
N LEU A 44 -2.21 8.01 2.46
CA LEU A 44 -2.17 6.56 2.42
C LEU A 44 -2.48 5.95 3.81
N LEU A 45 -3.75 5.98 4.22
CA LEU A 45 -4.22 5.48 5.51
C LEU A 45 -4.13 3.94 5.64
N TYR A 46 -4.12 3.21 4.52
CA TYR A 46 -4.05 1.75 4.53
C TYR A 46 -3.08 1.24 3.48
N LYS A 47 -1.96 0.73 3.97
CA LYS A 47 -0.95 0.07 3.15
C LYS A 47 -1.47 -1.29 2.73
N VAL A 48 -1.30 -1.56 1.44
CA VAL A 48 -1.66 -2.78 0.74
C VAL A 48 -1.20 -3.99 1.55
N THR A 49 -2.13 -4.85 1.94
CA THR A 49 -1.80 -6.15 2.54
C THR A 49 -1.18 -7.02 1.45
N ASP A 50 -0.04 -7.65 1.77
CA ASP A 50 0.62 -8.58 0.84
C ASP A 50 -0.25 -9.82 0.59
N ARG A 51 0.08 -10.61 -0.43
CA ARG A 51 -0.60 -11.86 -0.79
C ARG A 51 -0.72 -12.85 0.38
N PHE A 52 0.17 -12.75 1.37
CA PHE A 52 0.14 -13.55 2.60
C PHE A 52 -0.57 -12.88 3.78
N GLY A 53 -1.08 -11.66 3.61
CA GLY A 53 -1.80 -10.89 4.62
C GLY A 53 -0.92 -10.06 5.55
N PHE A 54 0.37 -9.91 5.27
CA PHE A 54 1.26 -9.03 6.03
C PHE A 54 1.01 -7.56 5.67
N LEU A 55 1.06 -6.69 6.69
CA LEU A 55 0.93 -5.24 6.52
C LEU A 55 2.32 -4.65 6.24
N HIS A 56 2.52 -4.03 5.08
CA HIS A 56 3.79 -3.41 4.73
C HIS A 56 3.80 -1.93 5.09
N ALA A 57 4.98 -1.38 5.41
CA ALA A 57 5.18 0.05 5.68
C ALA A 57 5.41 0.88 4.41
N GLU A 58 5.69 0.25 3.27
CA GLU A 58 5.82 0.90 1.98
C GLU A 58 4.88 0.22 0.99
N GLU A 59 4.59 0.88 -0.14
CA GLU A 59 3.85 0.23 -1.21
C GLU A 59 4.61 -1.02 -1.67
N LEU A 60 3.87 -2.10 -1.91
CA LEU A 60 4.49 -3.33 -2.40
C LEU A 60 5.22 -3.02 -3.71
N PRO A 61 6.43 -3.58 -3.92
CA PRO A 61 7.17 -3.40 -5.16
C PRO A 61 6.25 -3.65 -6.36
N PHE A 62 6.27 -2.72 -7.30
CA PHE A 62 5.44 -2.78 -8.50
C PHE A 62 5.61 -4.12 -9.22
N HIS A 63 4.57 -4.56 -9.94
CA HIS A 63 4.61 -5.77 -10.74
C HIS A 63 5.77 -5.71 -11.77
N ASP A 64 6.92 -6.26 -11.37
CA ASP A 64 8.12 -6.36 -12.18
C ASP A 64 8.19 -7.73 -12.84
N ALA A 65 8.64 -7.77 -14.10
CA ALA A 65 8.93 -8.99 -14.84
C ALA A 65 9.91 -9.91 -14.11
N ALA A 66 10.74 -9.39 -13.19
CA ALA A 66 11.56 -10.22 -12.29
C ALA A 66 10.70 -11.02 -11.28
N ILE A 67 9.69 -10.39 -10.68
CA ILE A 67 8.79 -11.03 -9.71
C ILE A 67 7.92 -12.10 -10.41
N GLU A 68 7.44 -11.84 -11.63
CA GLU A 68 6.68 -12.81 -12.39
C GLU A 68 7.51 -14.04 -12.79
N ARG A 69 8.78 -13.82 -13.17
CA ARG A 69 9.72 -14.93 -13.39
C ARG A 69 9.96 -15.73 -12.12
N GLN A 70 10.10 -15.07 -10.98
CA GLN A 70 10.25 -15.75 -9.69
C GLN A 70 9.01 -16.61 -9.35
N LYS A 71 7.80 -16.06 -9.54
CA LYS A 71 6.55 -16.81 -9.37
C LYS A 71 6.49 -18.04 -10.28
N HIS A 72 6.90 -17.91 -11.55
CA HIS A 72 6.96 -19.04 -12.48
C HIS A 72 7.95 -20.12 -12.00
N LEU A 73 9.13 -19.73 -11.52
CA LEU A 73 10.12 -20.67 -10.98
C LEU A 73 9.59 -21.40 -9.72
N GLU A 74 8.82 -20.72 -8.87
CA GLU A 74 8.18 -21.33 -7.71
C GLU A 74 7.09 -22.35 -8.13
N ILE A 75 6.31 -22.04 -9.16
CA ILE A 75 5.33 -22.96 -9.75
C ILE A 75 6.02 -24.20 -10.37
N GLU A 76 7.09 -24.01 -11.13
CA GLU A 76 7.86 -25.13 -11.70
C GLU A 76 8.50 -25.99 -10.60
N ARG A 77 8.99 -25.37 -9.53
CA ARG A 77 9.55 -26.06 -8.38
C ARG A 77 8.49 -26.90 -7.68
N THR A 78 7.32 -26.34 -7.37
CA THR A 78 6.23 -27.06 -6.69
C THR A 78 5.69 -28.22 -7.53
N THR A 79 5.54 -28.04 -8.85
CA THR A 79 5.12 -29.13 -9.75
C THR A 79 6.16 -30.24 -9.84
N LYS A 80 7.45 -29.92 -9.82
CA LYS A 80 8.53 -30.92 -9.73
C LYS A 80 8.51 -31.68 -8.41
N TRP A 81 8.34 -30.98 -7.28
CA TRP A 81 8.20 -31.63 -5.97
C TRP A 81 6.99 -32.56 -5.91
N LEU A 82 5.87 -32.13 -6.48
CA LEU A 82 4.67 -32.97 -6.57
C LEU A 82 4.93 -34.26 -7.35
N LYS A 83 5.67 -34.19 -8.46
CA LYS A 83 6.10 -35.39 -9.21
C LYS A 83 7.00 -36.30 -8.38
N MET A 84 7.95 -35.73 -7.63
CA MET A 84 8.87 -36.49 -6.78
C MET A 84 8.14 -37.17 -5.62
N LEU A 85 7.18 -36.49 -4.99
CA LEU A 85 6.32 -37.04 -3.95
C LEU A 85 5.42 -38.17 -4.47
N LYS A 86 4.86 -38.04 -5.69
CA LYS A 86 4.10 -39.12 -6.32
C LYS A 86 4.94 -40.39 -6.55
N SER A 87 6.24 -40.25 -6.71
CA SER A 87 7.19 -41.37 -6.87
C SER A 87 8.11 -41.50 -5.65
N TRP A 88 7.63 -41.15 -4.45
CA TRP A 88 8.44 -41.01 -3.24
C TRP A 88 9.31 -42.23 -2.93
N GLU A 89 8.74 -43.44 -3.05
CA GLU A 89 9.44 -44.70 -2.79
C GLU A 89 10.71 -44.89 -3.65
N LYS A 90 10.74 -44.30 -4.85
CA LYS A 90 11.90 -44.34 -5.76
C LYS A 90 13.00 -43.35 -5.38
N TYR A 91 12.64 -42.22 -4.76
CA TYR A 91 13.54 -41.08 -4.59
C TYR A 91 13.99 -40.85 -3.14
N LYS A 92 13.27 -41.38 -2.15
CA LYS A 92 13.49 -41.13 -0.71
C LYS A 92 14.90 -41.41 -0.17
N ASN A 93 15.67 -42.30 -0.80
CA ASN A 93 17.01 -42.66 -0.36
C ASN A 93 18.13 -42.03 -1.23
N SER A 94 17.77 -41.19 -2.20
CA SER A 94 18.76 -40.52 -3.04
C SER A 94 19.29 -39.26 -2.36
N GLU A 95 20.62 -39.10 -2.33
CA GLU A 95 21.28 -37.87 -1.86
C GLU A 95 20.74 -36.61 -2.54
N LYS A 96 20.32 -36.72 -3.81
CA LYS A 96 19.72 -35.63 -4.58
C LYS A 96 18.49 -35.02 -3.90
N VAL A 97 17.69 -35.83 -3.20
CA VAL A 97 16.50 -35.34 -2.48
C VAL A 97 16.91 -34.65 -1.19
N SER A 98 17.87 -35.23 -0.46
CA SER A 98 18.41 -34.64 0.78
C SER A 98 19.03 -33.27 0.52
N TYR A 99 19.84 -33.12 -0.54
CA TYR A 99 20.37 -31.83 -0.94
C TYR A 99 19.26 -30.86 -1.38
N ALA A 100 18.30 -31.32 -2.19
CA ALA A 100 17.20 -30.47 -2.64
C ALA A 100 16.36 -29.95 -1.46
N PHE A 101 16.14 -30.78 -0.43
CA PHE A 101 15.45 -30.39 0.80
C PHE A 101 16.26 -29.33 1.55
N PHE A 102 17.55 -29.59 1.81
CA PHE A 102 18.44 -28.66 2.51
C PHE A 102 18.49 -27.28 1.82
N TRP A 103 18.73 -27.24 0.51
CA TRP A 103 18.78 -25.98 -0.24
C TRP A 103 17.42 -25.27 -0.31
N SER A 104 16.32 -26.02 -0.38
CA SER A 104 14.98 -25.42 -0.41
C SER A 104 14.62 -24.78 0.93
N VAL A 105 14.94 -25.42 2.05
CA VAL A 105 14.68 -24.87 3.40
C VAL A 105 15.52 -23.61 3.62
N SER A 106 16.82 -23.66 3.31
CA SER A 106 17.69 -22.48 3.41
C SER A 106 17.21 -21.33 2.50
N SER A 107 16.75 -21.60 1.28
CA SER A 107 16.28 -20.55 0.36
C SER A 107 15.01 -19.83 0.85
N ILE A 108 14.13 -20.50 1.61
CA ILE A 108 12.91 -19.92 2.16
C ILE A 108 13.24 -18.98 3.32
N GLU A 109 14.12 -19.40 4.24
CA GLU A 109 14.56 -18.55 5.35
C GLU A 109 15.26 -17.27 4.85
N PHE A 110 16.17 -17.40 3.87
CA PHE A 110 16.87 -16.25 3.30
C PHE A 110 15.98 -15.29 2.51
N SER A 111 14.89 -15.77 1.90
CA SER A 111 13.96 -14.91 1.16
C SER A 111 13.01 -14.18 2.11
N SER A 112 12.49 -14.86 3.15
CA SER A 112 11.66 -14.23 4.17
C SER A 112 12.42 -13.13 4.95
N ILE A 113 13.72 -13.33 5.22
CA ILE A 113 14.54 -12.30 5.88
C ILE A 113 14.75 -11.06 4.99
N LYS A 114 14.96 -11.25 3.68
CA LYS A 114 15.14 -10.12 2.73
C LYS A 114 13.87 -9.34 2.45
N LEU A 115 12.69 -9.93 2.65
CA LEU A 115 11.41 -9.25 2.47
C LEU A 115 10.95 -8.54 3.76
N SER A 116 11.63 -8.76 4.90
CA SER A 116 11.35 -8.15 6.20
C SER A 116 12.37 -7.10 6.66
N ILE A 117 13.47 -6.89 5.93
CA ILE A 117 14.48 -5.85 6.17
C ILE A 117 14.44 -4.87 4.99
#